data_AF-A0A817JR20-F1
#
_entry.id   AF-A0A817JR20-F1
#
_cell.length_a   1.000
_cell.length_b   1.000
_cell.length_c   1.000
_cell.angle_alpha   90.00
_cell.angle_beta   90.00
_cell.angle_gamma   90.00
#
_symmetry.space_group_name_H-M   'P 1'
#
loop_
_entity.id
_entity.type
_entity.pdbx_description
1 polymer ?
#
loop_
_entity_poly.entity_id
_entity_poly.type
_entity_poly.pdbx_seq_one_letter_code
_entity_poly.pdbx_strand_id
1 'polypeptide(L)'
;MIHLKFLKHKFLLWFTFGSLTILALYYLQLLLVAYRIYSIHGTTHSNELPLLQSNEKINEANLSRRSNVQSTWTCTGNMNYESDWKTRTCAFKNICYNKKKKVFQFYRKPGNIKTPILFEPKLGHIYDFHINDHGFVALFAHATSQNSWGPTIVEEWLPLADKVPYLEHVHVLFSHWWSPYNPGHVIWEDIAPTYLAMIRLNEYDRNAVLLEYRRLPKQKNPFYPMFHNIIPAFAAKFDSLHHYMNNFSSHVVCFRTIVAGGGIPVFSLEYEPYINGKERLLYDFRTAILRYHGVNVSHLPSRHRIILVNKTQSKRASLRAIKNLAEVEHFIHSTYPKIQLDVIVWNKYTFTQQMHELYKTTILITPCGGISTIIPFLPEGTHAIVTDFYVNERAYSKIARYAVGESAAMDPSFFELFSP
;
A
#
# COMPACT_ATOMS: atom_id res chain seq x y z
N MET A 1 -5.13 65.61 41.20
CA MET A 1 -5.33 64.37 41.99
C MET A 1 -6.56 63.54 41.60
N ILE A 2 -7.58 64.08 40.90
CA ILE A 2 -8.79 63.33 40.51
C ILE A 2 -8.58 62.45 39.25
N HIS A 3 -7.66 62.80 38.36
CA HIS A 3 -7.40 62.02 37.14
C HIS A 3 -6.69 60.66 37.35
N LEU A 4 -5.93 60.49 38.44
CA LEU A 4 -5.19 59.24 38.69
C LEU A 4 -6.09 58.10 39.23
N LYS A 5 -7.22 58.41 39.87
CA LYS A 5 -8.16 57.39 40.36
C LYS A 5 -8.98 56.75 39.24
N PHE A 6 -9.24 57.48 38.16
CA PHE A 6 -10.03 56.98 37.03
C PHE A 6 -9.26 55.98 36.15
N LEU A 7 -7.93 56.13 36.01
CA LEU A 7 -7.11 55.18 35.26
C LEU A 7 -6.95 53.83 35.98
N LYS A 8 -6.85 53.82 37.32
CA LYS A 8 -6.73 52.58 38.09
C LYS A 8 -7.95 51.68 37.96
N HIS A 9 -9.16 52.25 37.90
CA HIS A 9 -10.37 51.43 37.75
C HIS A 9 -10.54 50.84 36.35
N LYS A 10 -10.18 51.57 35.29
CA LYS A 10 -10.23 51.03 33.93
C LYS A 10 -9.19 49.93 33.72
N PHE A 11 -7.99 50.07 34.30
CA PHE A 11 -6.95 49.06 34.18
C PHE A 11 -7.32 47.77 34.93
N LEU A 12 -7.93 47.89 36.12
CA LEU A 12 -8.39 46.73 36.89
C LEU A 12 -9.53 45.98 36.18
N LEU A 13 -10.49 46.71 35.59
CA LEU A 13 -11.56 46.09 34.79
C LEU A 13 -11.01 45.38 33.54
N TRP A 14 -10.05 45.98 32.84
CA TRP A 14 -9.46 45.36 31.65
C TRP A 14 -8.69 44.09 32.00
N PHE A 15 -7.97 44.08 33.12
CA PHE A 15 -7.26 42.90 33.59
C PHE A 15 -8.22 41.77 33.97
N THR A 16 -9.30 42.06 34.69
CA THR A 16 -10.26 41.02 35.13
C THR A 16 -11.10 40.47 33.98
N PHE A 17 -11.58 41.32 33.06
CA PHE A 17 -12.37 40.86 31.92
C PHE A 17 -11.49 40.19 30.85
N GLY A 18 -10.28 40.69 30.62
CA GLY A 18 -9.32 40.07 29.71
C GLY A 18 -8.91 38.67 30.15
N SER A 19 -8.57 38.48 31.44
CA SER A 19 -8.19 37.17 31.97
C SER A 19 -9.35 36.16 31.93
N LEU A 20 -10.59 36.59 32.23
CA LEU A 20 -11.78 35.73 32.14
C LEU A 20 -12.06 35.29 30.70
N THR A 21 -11.85 36.17 29.72
CA THR A 21 -12.07 35.85 28.31
C THR A 21 -11.04 34.84 27.81
N ILE A 22 -9.77 34.99 28.21
CA ILE A 22 -8.70 34.03 27.87
C ILE A 22 -8.97 32.66 28.51
N LEU A 23 -9.40 32.63 29.78
CA LEU A 23 -9.78 31.38 30.46
C LEU A 23 -10.98 30.70 29.79
N ALA A 24 -11.99 31.46 29.37
CA ALA A 24 -13.15 30.93 28.66
C ALA A 24 -12.77 30.32 27.29
N LEU A 25 -11.88 30.98 26.55
CA LEU A 25 -11.36 30.46 25.28
C LEU A 25 -10.53 29.18 25.48
N TYR A 26 -9.69 29.13 26.53
CA TYR A 26 -8.90 27.95 26.86
C TYR A 26 -9.80 26.77 27.27
N TYR A 27 -10.84 27.04 28.05
CA TYR A 27 -11.82 26.03 28.45
C TYR A 27 -12.64 25.51 27.26
N LEU A 28 -13.05 26.38 26.34
CA LEU A 28 -13.72 26.00 25.10
C LEU A 28 -12.81 25.13 24.23
N GLN A 29 -11.51 25.45 24.14
CA GLN A 29 -10.55 24.67 23.38
C GLN A 29 -10.33 23.27 24.00
N LEU A 30 -10.26 23.17 25.32
CA LEU A 30 -10.21 21.88 26.03
C LEU A 30 -11.49 21.06 25.83
N LEU A 31 -12.67 21.68 25.87
CA LEU A 31 -13.94 21.02 25.58
C LEU A 31 -14.00 20.51 24.13
N LEU A 32 -13.48 21.26 23.16
CA LEU A 32 -13.43 20.82 21.75
C LEU A 32 -12.45 19.66 21.56
N VAL A 33 -11.31 19.65 22.27
CA VAL A 33 -10.37 18.51 22.26
C VAL A 33 -11.00 17.28 22.93
N ALA A 34 -11.63 17.45 24.09
CA ALA A 34 -12.33 16.37 24.78
C ALA A 34 -13.49 15.82 23.95
N TYR A 35 -14.27 16.68 23.29
CA TYR A 35 -15.33 16.28 22.37
C TYR A 35 -14.78 15.52 21.16
N ARG A 36 -13.63 15.93 20.59
CA ARG A 36 -12.96 15.16 19.52
C ARG A 36 -12.50 13.79 20.02
N ILE A 37 -11.89 13.70 21.20
CA ILE A 37 -11.45 12.42 21.78
C ILE A 37 -12.65 11.51 22.06
N TYR A 38 -13.73 12.06 22.62
CA TYR A 38 -14.96 11.33 22.89
C TYR A 38 -15.68 10.91 21.60
N SER A 39 -15.72 11.76 20.58
CA SER A 39 -16.22 11.42 19.24
C SER A 39 -15.41 10.31 18.57
N ILE A 40 -14.12 10.18 18.90
CA ILE A 40 -13.25 9.11 18.39
C ILE A 40 -13.45 7.80 19.18
N HIS A 41 -13.80 7.87 20.47
CA HIS A 41 -13.91 6.70 21.36
C HIS A 41 -15.36 6.23 21.64
N GLY A 42 -16.37 7.03 21.28
CA GLY A 42 -17.79 6.75 21.56
C GLY A 42 -18.45 5.72 20.64
N THR A 43 -17.73 5.20 19.65
CA THR A 43 -18.15 4.03 18.89
C THR A 43 -17.39 2.80 19.37
N THR A 44 -17.83 2.23 20.49
CA THR A 44 -17.58 0.82 20.79
C THR A 44 -18.28 -0.03 19.73
N HIS A 45 -17.65 -0.13 18.57
CA HIS A 45 -17.96 -1.12 17.56
C HIS A 45 -17.56 -2.49 18.12
N SER A 46 -18.54 -3.37 18.27
CA SER A 46 -18.32 -4.80 18.24
C SER A 46 -17.43 -5.14 17.05
N ASN A 47 -16.39 -5.96 17.29
CA ASN A 47 -15.37 -6.41 16.34
C ASN A 47 -15.91 -7.34 15.24
N GLU A 48 -16.97 -6.94 14.55
CA GLU A 48 -17.27 -7.43 13.22
C GLU A 48 -16.64 -6.43 12.24
N LEU A 49 -15.84 -6.91 11.27
CA LEU A 49 -15.56 -6.09 10.09
C LEU A 49 -16.90 -5.51 9.62
N PRO A 50 -16.97 -4.24 9.19
CA PRO A 50 -18.15 -3.76 8.50
C PRO A 50 -18.32 -4.65 7.27
N LEU A 51 -19.21 -5.63 7.37
CA LEU A 51 -20.00 -6.08 6.26
C LEU A 51 -20.70 -4.81 5.79
N LEU A 52 -20.07 -4.12 4.83
CA LEU A 52 -20.74 -3.10 4.02
C LEU A 52 -21.91 -3.84 3.36
N GLN A 53 -23.04 -3.86 4.06
CA GLN A 53 -24.31 -4.26 3.49
C GLN A 53 -24.66 -3.18 2.48
N SER A 54 -24.49 -3.57 1.23
CA SER A 54 -24.85 -2.89 0.01
C SER A 54 -26.37 -2.66 -0.05
N ASN A 55 -26.87 -1.72 0.76
CA ASN A 55 -28.28 -1.32 0.71
C ASN A 55 -28.57 -0.22 -0.33
N GLU A 56 -27.63 0.08 -1.21
CA GLU A 56 -27.89 0.72 -2.51
C GLU A 56 -27.52 -0.22 -3.65
N LYS A 57 -28.13 -1.42 -3.68
CA LYS A 57 -28.45 -2.05 -4.96
C LYS A 57 -29.57 -1.23 -5.61
N ILE A 58 -29.22 -0.06 -6.11
CA ILE A 58 -29.96 0.61 -7.17
C ILE A 58 -30.25 -0.45 -8.23
N ASN A 59 -31.48 -0.48 -8.76
CA ASN A 59 -31.93 -1.39 -9.81
C ASN A 59 -31.00 -1.34 -11.08
N GLU A 60 -29.83 -1.96 -11.02
CA GLU A 60 -28.80 -2.03 -12.06
C GLU A 60 -29.27 -2.84 -13.28
N ALA A 61 -30.28 -3.71 -13.09
CA ALA A 61 -30.98 -4.39 -14.17
C ALA A 61 -31.67 -3.43 -15.17
N ASN A 62 -31.89 -2.16 -14.79
CA ASN A 62 -32.40 -1.13 -15.69
C ASN A 62 -31.31 -0.22 -16.29
N LEU A 63 -30.07 -0.23 -15.78
CA LEU A 63 -28.95 0.50 -16.40
C LEU A 63 -28.43 -0.20 -17.66
N SER A 64 -28.47 -1.53 -17.70
CA SER A 64 -28.01 -2.34 -18.84
C SER A 64 -28.82 -2.17 -20.13
N ARG A 65 -30.01 -1.53 -20.07
CA ARG A 65 -30.86 -1.23 -21.24
C ARG A 65 -30.68 0.17 -21.83
N ARG A 66 -29.85 1.04 -21.25
CA ARG A 66 -29.67 2.42 -21.77
C ARG A 66 -28.38 2.55 -22.56
N SER A 67 -28.49 2.75 -23.87
CA SER A 67 -27.41 3.05 -24.84
C SER A 67 -26.62 4.36 -24.56
N ASN A 68 -26.75 4.94 -23.37
CA ASN A 68 -26.24 6.27 -23.02
C ASN A 68 -25.12 6.24 -21.96
N VAL A 69 -24.70 5.06 -21.52
CA VAL A 69 -23.60 4.93 -20.54
C VAL A 69 -22.27 5.23 -21.23
N GLN A 70 -21.51 6.18 -20.69
CA GLN A 70 -20.20 6.58 -21.19
C GLN A 70 -19.10 6.06 -20.27
N SER A 71 -17.87 5.97 -20.80
CA SER A 71 -16.71 5.73 -19.96
C SER A 71 -16.48 6.93 -19.03
N THR A 72 -16.08 6.65 -17.79
CA THR A 72 -15.70 7.67 -16.82
C THR A 72 -14.42 7.26 -16.12
N TRP A 73 -13.75 8.20 -15.46
CA TRP A 73 -12.58 7.88 -14.64
C TRP A 73 -12.58 8.73 -13.37
N THR A 74 -11.93 8.24 -12.33
CA THR A 74 -11.66 8.97 -11.10
C THR A 74 -10.28 8.61 -10.61
N CYS A 75 -9.50 9.59 -10.16
CA CYS A 75 -8.11 9.38 -9.78
C CYS A 75 -7.79 9.96 -8.42
N THR A 76 -6.77 9.39 -7.80
CA THR A 76 -6.03 9.96 -6.67
C THR A 76 -4.58 10.20 -7.09
N GLY A 77 -3.84 10.99 -6.30
CA GLY A 77 -2.47 11.42 -6.64
C GLY A 77 -2.46 12.79 -7.31
N ASN A 78 -1.35 13.14 -7.96
CA ASN A 78 -1.21 14.48 -8.54
C ASN A 78 -1.89 14.59 -9.91
N MET A 79 -2.93 15.42 -9.97
CA MET A 79 -3.72 15.72 -11.16
C MET A 79 -3.40 17.12 -11.73
N ASN A 80 -2.32 17.76 -11.28
CA ASN A 80 -1.97 19.11 -11.71
C ASN A 80 -0.78 19.12 -12.68
N TYR A 81 0.08 18.10 -12.68
CA TYR A 81 1.27 18.06 -13.54
C TYR A 81 1.32 16.77 -14.33
N GLU A 82 1.46 16.89 -15.65
CA GLU A 82 1.56 15.76 -16.58
C GLU A 82 2.67 14.77 -16.19
N SER A 83 3.82 15.30 -15.76
CA SER A 83 5.00 14.55 -15.30
C SER A 83 4.76 13.60 -14.14
N ASP A 84 3.70 13.85 -13.36
CA ASP A 84 3.44 13.13 -12.12
C ASP A 84 2.55 11.90 -12.30
N TRP A 85 2.48 11.37 -13.53
CA TRP A 85 1.76 10.15 -13.88
C TRP A 85 2.14 8.93 -13.01
N LYS A 86 3.34 8.91 -12.41
CA LYS A 86 3.76 7.87 -11.47
C LYS A 86 3.03 7.89 -10.12
N THR A 87 2.51 9.05 -9.73
CA THR A 87 1.78 9.22 -8.46
C THR A 87 0.30 8.90 -8.60
N ARG A 88 -0.20 8.82 -9.84
CA ARG A 88 -1.62 8.66 -10.13
C ARG A 88 -2.06 7.21 -10.02
N THR A 89 -3.23 7.05 -9.42
CA THR A 89 -3.98 5.81 -9.41
C THR A 89 -5.43 6.11 -9.73
N CYS A 90 -5.99 5.41 -10.70
CA CYS A 90 -7.28 5.72 -11.28
C CYS A 90 -8.18 4.50 -11.38
N ALA A 91 -9.48 4.70 -11.14
CA ALA A 91 -10.54 3.78 -11.51
C ALA A 91 -11.16 4.25 -12.82
N PHE A 92 -11.14 3.40 -13.84
CA PHE A 92 -11.78 3.62 -15.14
C PHE A 92 -13.04 2.78 -15.21
N LYS A 93 -14.17 3.41 -15.48
CA LYS A 93 -15.47 2.75 -15.56
C LYS A 93 -15.96 2.65 -16.99
N ASN A 94 -16.65 1.55 -17.29
CA ASN A 94 -17.25 1.27 -18.59
C ASN A 94 -16.24 1.35 -19.74
N ILE A 95 -15.08 0.70 -19.61
CA ILE A 95 -14.07 0.64 -20.69
C ILE A 95 -14.03 -0.76 -21.30
N CYS A 96 -13.55 -0.90 -22.54
CA CYS A 96 -13.48 -2.21 -23.18
C CYS A 96 -12.08 -2.53 -23.70
N TYR A 97 -11.66 -3.78 -23.57
CA TYR A 97 -10.43 -4.28 -24.16
C TYR A 97 -10.70 -4.84 -25.56
N ASN A 98 -10.07 -4.24 -26.57
CA ASN A 98 -10.09 -4.72 -27.93
C ASN A 98 -8.96 -5.73 -28.15
N LYS A 99 -9.30 -7.02 -28.25
CA LYS A 99 -8.31 -8.10 -28.35
C LYS A 99 -7.50 -8.07 -29.64
N LYS A 100 -8.07 -7.57 -30.74
CA LYS A 100 -7.38 -7.46 -32.04
C LYS A 100 -6.30 -6.38 -31.99
N LYS A 101 -6.65 -5.20 -31.44
CA LYS A 101 -5.73 -4.07 -31.29
C LYS A 101 -4.84 -4.18 -30.06
N LYS A 102 -5.19 -5.04 -29.10
CA LYS A 102 -4.56 -5.19 -27.78
C LYS A 102 -4.51 -3.88 -26.97
N VAL A 103 -5.59 -3.11 -27.03
CA VAL A 103 -5.71 -1.82 -26.33
C VAL A 103 -7.02 -1.76 -25.54
N PHE A 104 -6.99 -1.04 -24.42
CA PHE A 104 -8.20 -0.60 -23.74
C PHE A 104 -8.78 0.63 -24.45
N GLN A 105 -10.09 0.67 -24.58
CA GLN A 105 -10.85 1.70 -25.27
C GLN A 105 -11.71 2.44 -24.26
N PHE A 106 -11.56 3.77 -24.23
CA PHE A 106 -12.35 4.69 -23.44
C PHE A 106 -13.35 5.40 -24.36
N TYR A 107 -14.64 5.15 -24.15
CA TYR A 107 -15.72 5.59 -25.03
C TYR A 107 -16.25 6.95 -24.64
N ARG A 108 -16.24 7.86 -25.62
CA ARG A 108 -16.78 9.21 -25.54
C ARG A 108 -17.92 9.36 -26.52
N LYS A 109 -18.95 10.12 -26.13
CA LYS A 109 -20.12 10.33 -26.97
C LYS A 109 -19.73 11.08 -28.26
N PRO A 110 -20.06 10.54 -29.44
CA PRO A 110 -19.79 11.20 -30.71
C PRO A 110 -20.41 12.60 -30.78
N GLY A 111 -19.67 13.57 -31.32
CA GLY A 111 -20.14 14.93 -31.54
C GLY A 111 -20.33 15.78 -30.28
N ASN A 112 -19.92 15.29 -29.10
CA ASN A 112 -19.95 16.07 -27.87
C ASN A 112 -18.71 16.96 -27.74
N ILE A 113 -18.81 18.02 -26.94
CA ILE A 113 -17.64 18.84 -26.59
C ILE A 113 -16.66 17.95 -25.83
N LYS A 114 -15.38 17.99 -26.24
CA LYS A 114 -14.33 17.24 -25.56
C LYS A 114 -14.18 17.77 -24.13
N THR A 115 -14.63 17.02 -23.14
CA THR A 115 -14.21 17.14 -21.73
C THR A 115 -12.69 16.91 -21.59
N PRO A 116 -11.93 17.81 -20.95
CA PRO A 116 -10.53 17.55 -20.66
C PRO A 116 -10.37 16.36 -19.71
N ILE A 117 -9.31 15.58 -19.93
CA ILE A 117 -8.86 14.51 -19.02
C ILE A 117 -8.12 15.09 -17.82
N LEU A 118 -7.31 16.10 -18.10
CA LEU A 118 -6.43 16.77 -17.16
C LEU A 118 -6.34 18.25 -17.54
N PHE A 119 -6.21 19.12 -16.54
CA PHE A 119 -5.73 20.48 -16.75
C PHE A 119 -4.32 20.56 -16.20
N GLU A 120 -3.35 20.88 -17.06
CA GLU A 120 -1.96 21.08 -16.66
C GLU A 120 -1.61 22.58 -16.85
N PRO A 121 -1.03 23.27 -15.86
CA PRO A 121 -0.83 24.73 -15.92
C PRO A 121 -0.03 25.25 -17.12
N LYS A 122 0.87 24.46 -17.73
CA LYS A 122 1.75 24.87 -18.83
C LYS A 122 1.23 24.45 -20.21
N LEU A 123 0.49 23.36 -20.30
CA LEU A 123 -0.02 22.68 -21.50
C LEU A 123 -1.52 22.94 -21.68
N GLY A 124 -2.20 23.43 -20.64
CA GLY A 124 -3.62 23.68 -20.62
C GLY A 124 -4.45 22.41 -20.54
N HIS A 125 -5.54 22.37 -21.32
CA HIS A 125 -6.46 21.25 -21.33
C HIS A 125 -5.88 20.08 -22.13
N ILE A 126 -5.69 18.95 -21.47
CA ILE A 126 -5.25 17.70 -22.09
C ILE A 126 -6.47 16.83 -22.34
N TYR A 127 -6.57 16.27 -23.55
CA TYR A 127 -7.74 15.52 -24.00
C TYR A 127 -7.46 14.05 -24.29
N ASP A 128 -6.23 13.57 -24.07
CA ASP A 128 -5.81 12.17 -24.25
C ASP A 128 -5.18 11.61 -22.96
N PHE A 129 -5.28 10.30 -22.76
CA PHE A 129 -4.59 9.58 -21.68
C PHE A 129 -3.14 9.25 -22.02
N HIS A 130 -2.74 9.40 -23.28
CA HIS A 130 -1.34 9.33 -23.71
C HIS A 130 -0.85 10.72 -24.02
N ILE A 131 0.21 11.14 -23.32
CA ILE A 131 0.80 12.46 -23.45
C ILE A 131 2.28 12.25 -23.71
N ASN A 132 2.77 12.82 -24.82
CA ASN A 132 4.12 12.59 -25.31
C ASN A 132 4.38 11.07 -25.51
N ASP A 133 5.35 10.51 -24.78
CA ASP A 133 5.77 9.11 -24.86
C ASP A 133 5.32 8.26 -23.66
N HIS A 134 4.36 8.74 -22.87
CA HIS A 134 3.82 7.99 -21.74
C HIS A 134 2.29 8.05 -21.64
N GLY A 135 1.72 7.00 -21.08
CA GLY A 135 0.34 6.93 -20.63
C GLY A 135 0.10 7.71 -19.33
N PHE A 136 -1.14 7.64 -18.87
CA PHE A 136 -1.67 8.46 -17.80
C PHE A 136 -1.25 8.04 -16.39
N VAL A 137 -0.98 6.75 -16.19
CA VAL A 137 -0.61 6.15 -14.89
C VAL A 137 0.60 5.22 -15.03
N ALA A 138 1.39 5.06 -13.98
CA ALA A 138 2.40 4.01 -13.88
C ALA A 138 1.76 2.68 -13.49
N LEU A 139 2.25 1.53 -13.97
CA LEU A 139 1.76 0.23 -13.49
C LEU A 139 2.59 -0.38 -12.34
N PHE A 140 3.71 0.27 -11.97
CA PHE A 140 4.54 -0.05 -10.80
C PHE A 140 5.43 1.14 -10.39
N ALA A 141 6.01 1.07 -9.19
CA ALA A 141 6.85 2.09 -8.57
C ALA A 141 7.96 2.65 -9.49
N HIS A 142 8.72 1.76 -10.12
CA HIS A 142 9.88 2.09 -10.95
C HIS A 142 9.56 2.20 -12.45
N ALA A 143 8.31 2.49 -12.81
CA ALA A 143 7.92 2.60 -14.20
C ALA A 143 8.72 3.70 -14.92
N THR A 144 9.12 3.41 -16.15
CA THR A 144 9.58 4.39 -17.14
C THR A 144 8.40 4.81 -18.02
N SER A 145 8.56 5.83 -18.85
CA SER A 145 7.54 6.24 -19.83
C SER A 145 7.02 5.07 -20.66
N GLN A 146 7.91 4.18 -21.11
CA GLN A 146 7.58 2.94 -21.85
C GLN A 146 6.75 1.92 -21.05
N ASN A 147 6.67 2.09 -19.72
CA ASN A 147 5.99 1.20 -18.80
C ASN A 147 4.77 1.84 -18.10
N SER A 148 4.38 3.02 -18.58
CA SER A 148 3.13 3.67 -18.23
C SER A 148 1.97 3.10 -19.02
N TRP A 149 0.74 3.48 -18.64
CA TRP A 149 -0.48 2.97 -19.25
C TRP A 149 -1.59 4.02 -19.26
N GLY A 150 -2.43 3.96 -20.28
CA GLY A 150 -3.68 4.70 -20.40
C GLY A 150 -4.56 4.05 -21.47
N PRO A 151 -5.89 4.16 -21.40
CA PRO A 151 -6.76 3.68 -22.47
C PRO A 151 -6.71 4.62 -23.68
N THR A 152 -6.96 4.09 -24.88
CA THR A 152 -7.14 4.89 -26.10
C THR A 152 -8.57 5.39 -26.18
N ILE A 153 -8.76 6.68 -26.50
CA ILE A 153 -10.08 7.26 -26.65
C ILE A 153 -10.73 6.82 -27.96
N VAL A 154 -12.03 6.53 -27.91
CA VAL A 154 -12.86 6.24 -29.08
C VAL A 154 -14.12 7.10 -29.02
N GLU A 155 -14.38 7.83 -30.09
CA GLU A 155 -15.58 8.66 -30.26
C GLU A 155 -16.74 7.82 -30.82
N GLU A 156 -17.14 6.81 -30.05
CA GLU A 156 -18.20 5.87 -30.37
C GLU A 156 -19.05 5.63 -29.12
N TRP A 157 -20.27 5.13 -29.31
CA TRP A 157 -21.07 4.64 -28.20
C TRP A 157 -20.45 3.36 -27.62
N LEU A 158 -20.53 3.22 -26.29
CA LEU A 158 -20.16 1.98 -25.62
C LEU A 158 -20.96 0.80 -26.24
N PRO A 159 -20.31 -0.35 -26.55
CA PRO A 159 -21.03 -1.53 -27.00
C PRO A 159 -22.11 -1.94 -25.99
N LEU A 160 -23.28 -2.35 -26.49
CA LEU A 160 -24.36 -2.80 -25.62
C LEU A 160 -23.93 -4.07 -24.86
N ALA A 161 -24.26 -4.13 -23.56
CA ALA A 161 -23.82 -5.20 -22.66
C ALA A 161 -24.34 -6.60 -23.03
N ASP A 162 -25.42 -6.68 -23.81
CA ASP A 162 -25.96 -7.94 -24.34
C ASP A 162 -25.20 -8.47 -25.57
N LYS A 163 -24.38 -7.62 -26.21
CA LYS A 163 -23.61 -7.97 -27.42
C LYS A 163 -22.16 -8.35 -27.14
N VAL A 164 -21.63 -8.02 -25.96
CA VAL A 164 -20.24 -8.29 -25.59
C VAL A 164 -20.16 -8.76 -24.14
N PRO A 165 -19.20 -9.64 -23.78
CA PRO A 165 -18.94 -9.96 -22.39
C PRO A 165 -18.68 -8.68 -21.59
N TYR A 166 -19.47 -8.47 -20.56
CA TYR A 166 -19.39 -7.32 -19.67
C TYR A 166 -19.05 -7.81 -18.26
N LEU A 167 -17.88 -7.43 -17.75
CA LEU A 167 -17.33 -7.96 -16.52
C LEU A 167 -17.67 -7.03 -15.35
N GLU A 168 -18.44 -7.54 -14.39
CA GLU A 168 -19.00 -6.77 -13.27
C GLU A 168 -18.04 -6.60 -12.09
N HIS A 169 -17.18 -7.58 -11.83
CA HIS A 169 -16.19 -7.50 -10.76
C HIS A 169 -15.14 -6.43 -11.04
N VAL A 170 -14.47 -5.96 -10.00
CA VAL A 170 -13.35 -5.03 -10.17
C VAL A 170 -12.16 -5.78 -10.77
N HIS A 171 -11.56 -5.22 -11.81
CA HIS A 171 -10.30 -5.70 -12.36
C HIS A 171 -9.19 -4.72 -12.01
N VAL A 172 -8.04 -5.22 -11.58
CA VAL A 172 -6.89 -4.37 -11.25
C VAL A 172 -5.78 -4.64 -12.24
N LEU A 173 -5.39 -3.62 -12.99
CA LEU A 173 -4.27 -3.69 -13.90
C LEU A 173 -2.99 -3.24 -13.20
N PHE A 174 -1.99 -4.11 -13.21
CA PHE A 174 -0.67 -3.82 -12.64
C PHE A 174 0.44 -4.47 -13.47
N SER A 175 1.68 -4.14 -13.17
CA SER A 175 2.81 -4.87 -13.76
C SER A 175 3.91 -5.08 -12.74
N HIS A 176 4.40 -6.30 -12.59
CA HIS A 176 5.50 -6.59 -11.67
C HIS A 176 6.83 -5.97 -12.13
N TRP A 177 7.64 -5.51 -11.17
CA TRP A 177 8.98 -5.01 -11.44
C TRP A 177 10.01 -6.15 -11.63
N TRP A 178 10.79 -6.12 -12.72
CA TRP A 178 11.59 -7.27 -13.20
C TRP A 178 13.04 -7.37 -12.64
N SER A 179 13.46 -6.64 -11.60
CA SER A 179 14.89 -6.56 -11.23
C SER A 179 15.16 -6.40 -9.72
N PRO A 180 16.34 -6.87 -9.25
CA PRO A 180 16.52 -8.17 -8.60
C PRO A 180 15.58 -8.38 -7.40
N TYR A 181 14.73 -9.39 -7.54
CA TYR A 181 13.72 -9.75 -6.57
C TYR A 181 14.28 -10.05 -5.17
N ASN A 182 13.74 -9.33 -4.21
CA ASN A 182 13.62 -9.81 -2.84
C ASN A 182 12.12 -9.81 -2.47
N PRO A 183 11.71 -10.55 -1.43
CA PRO A 183 10.30 -10.66 -1.04
C PRO A 183 9.62 -9.32 -0.86
N GLY A 184 10.36 -8.32 -0.38
CA GLY A 184 9.82 -6.98 -0.11
C GLY A 184 9.34 -6.25 -1.34
N HIS A 185 10.06 -6.32 -2.45
CA HIS A 185 9.62 -5.66 -3.68
C HIS A 185 8.26 -6.24 -4.15
N VAL A 186 8.13 -7.57 -4.09
CA VAL A 186 6.86 -8.22 -4.44
C VAL A 186 5.73 -7.81 -3.49
N ILE A 187 5.96 -7.83 -2.18
CA ILE A 187 4.92 -7.51 -1.20
C ILE A 187 4.55 -6.04 -1.28
N TRP A 188 5.53 -5.14 -1.30
CA TRP A 188 5.33 -3.71 -1.00
C TRP A 188 5.36 -2.79 -2.21
N GLU A 189 5.92 -3.22 -3.34
CA GLU A 189 5.96 -2.41 -4.56
C GLU A 189 5.06 -2.96 -5.66
N ASP A 190 4.79 -4.27 -5.65
CA ASP A 190 3.86 -4.89 -6.60
C ASP A 190 2.46 -5.11 -5.97
N ILE A 191 2.37 -5.88 -4.88
CA ILE A 191 1.08 -6.37 -4.37
C ILE A 191 0.36 -5.32 -3.51
N ALA A 192 1.01 -4.77 -2.48
CA ALA A 192 0.38 -3.83 -1.57
C ALA A 192 -0.22 -2.61 -2.30
N PRO A 193 0.46 -1.98 -3.28
CA PRO A 193 -0.12 -0.87 -4.02
C PRO A 193 -1.44 -1.23 -4.72
N THR A 194 -1.60 -2.46 -5.22
CA THR A 194 -2.87 -2.89 -5.84
C THR A 194 -4.03 -2.96 -4.83
N TYR A 195 -3.78 -3.46 -3.62
CA TYR A 195 -4.77 -3.47 -2.54
C TYR A 195 -5.12 -2.04 -2.11
N LEU A 196 -4.10 -1.23 -1.86
CA LEU A 196 -4.27 0.16 -1.42
C LEU A 196 -4.99 1.00 -2.48
N ALA A 197 -4.71 0.78 -3.77
CA ALA A 197 -5.38 1.44 -4.88
C ALA A 197 -6.89 1.22 -4.85
N MET A 198 -7.32 -0.04 -4.70
CA MET A 198 -8.75 -0.37 -4.61
C MET A 198 -9.42 0.31 -3.43
N ILE A 199 -8.80 0.27 -2.24
CA ILE A 199 -9.38 0.90 -1.04
C ILE A 199 -9.49 2.42 -1.21
N ARG A 200 -8.42 3.09 -1.67
CA ARG A 200 -8.38 4.56 -1.82
C ARG A 200 -9.37 5.10 -2.84
N LEU A 201 -9.67 4.32 -3.88
CA LEU A 201 -10.66 4.66 -4.89
C LEU A 201 -12.08 4.25 -4.51
N ASN A 202 -12.28 3.61 -3.35
CA ASN A 202 -13.54 3.00 -2.93
C ASN A 202 -14.06 1.97 -3.95
N GLU A 203 -13.15 1.18 -4.52
CA GLU A 203 -13.41 0.13 -5.51
C GLU A 203 -12.91 -1.23 -4.97
N TYR A 204 -12.91 -1.43 -3.64
CA TYR A 204 -12.52 -2.72 -3.07
C TYR A 204 -13.58 -3.78 -3.33
N ASP A 205 -13.18 -4.85 -4.01
CA ASP A 205 -13.99 -6.04 -4.26
C ASP A 205 -13.18 -7.29 -3.90
N ARG A 206 -13.69 -8.12 -2.98
CA ARG A 206 -13.04 -9.39 -2.61
C ARG A 206 -12.95 -10.36 -3.79
N ASN A 207 -13.86 -10.22 -4.76
CA ASN A 207 -13.89 -10.99 -5.99
C ASN A 207 -13.06 -10.35 -7.12
N ALA A 208 -12.25 -9.35 -6.81
CA ALA A 208 -11.43 -8.68 -7.80
C ALA A 208 -10.51 -9.67 -8.55
N VAL A 209 -10.20 -9.30 -9.79
CA VAL A 209 -9.27 -10.03 -10.64
C VAL A 209 -8.06 -9.15 -10.92
N LEU A 210 -6.90 -9.57 -10.42
CA LEU A 210 -5.63 -8.90 -10.70
C LEU A 210 -5.09 -9.38 -12.04
N LEU A 211 -4.84 -8.42 -12.94
CA LEU A 211 -4.38 -8.63 -14.30
C LEU A 211 -2.98 -8.06 -14.46
N GLU A 212 -2.00 -8.95 -14.59
CA GLU A 212 -0.64 -8.59 -14.98
C GLU A 212 -0.65 -8.15 -16.46
N TYR A 213 -0.34 -6.88 -16.70
CA TYR A 213 -0.45 -6.25 -18.02
C TYR A 213 0.56 -6.81 -19.03
N ARG A 214 1.78 -7.12 -18.57
CA ARG A 214 2.86 -7.53 -19.47
C ARG A 214 2.93 -9.04 -19.58
N ARG A 215 3.57 -9.66 -18.60
CA ARG A 215 3.88 -11.09 -18.62
C ARG A 215 3.82 -11.57 -17.19
N LEU A 216 3.13 -12.68 -16.94
CA LEU A 216 3.20 -13.30 -15.62
C LEU A 216 4.65 -13.65 -15.26
N PRO A 217 5.05 -13.46 -13.99
CA PRO A 217 6.30 -14.02 -13.52
C PRO A 217 6.30 -15.52 -13.81
N LYS A 218 7.40 -16.04 -14.36
CA LYS A 218 7.49 -17.47 -14.67
C LYS A 218 7.34 -18.27 -13.37
N GLN A 219 6.68 -19.43 -13.40
CA GLN A 219 6.58 -20.31 -12.22
C GLN A 219 7.95 -20.70 -11.63
N LYS A 220 9.00 -20.75 -12.47
CA LYS A 220 10.39 -20.98 -12.03
C LYS A 220 11.01 -19.79 -11.27
N ASN A 221 10.36 -18.63 -11.22
CA ASN A 221 10.79 -17.50 -10.42
C ASN A 221 10.59 -17.85 -8.93
N PRO A 222 11.64 -17.80 -8.09
CA PRO A 222 11.53 -18.13 -6.67
C PRO A 222 10.52 -17.28 -5.88
N PHE A 223 10.08 -16.16 -6.43
CA PHE A 223 9.10 -15.26 -5.81
C PHE A 223 7.68 -15.42 -6.38
N TYR A 224 7.50 -16.22 -7.44
CA TYR A 224 6.16 -16.56 -7.95
C TYR A 224 5.23 -17.12 -6.86
N PRO A 225 5.69 -17.99 -5.93
CA PRO A 225 4.84 -18.45 -4.84
C PRO A 225 4.29 -17.32 -3.95
N MET A 226 4.94 -16.16 -3.85
CA MET A 226 4.45 -15.07 -3.00
C MET A 226 3.16 -14.47 -3.54
N PHE A 227 3.04 -14.26 -4.85
CA PHE A 227 1.79 -13.82 -5.47
C PHE A 227 0.64 -14.78 -5.15
N HIS A 228 0.90 -16.09 -5.22
CA HIS A 228 -0.09 -17.14 -4.92
C HIS A 228 -0.46 -17.24 -3.44
N ASN A 229 0.42 -16.85 -2.54
CA ASN A 229 0.13 -16.86 -1.11
C ASN A 229 -0.58 -15.58 -0.65
N ILE A 230 -0.27 -14.43 -1.25
CA ILE A 230 -0.70 -13.13 -0.74
C ILE A 230 -1.96 -12.61 -1.46
N ILE A 231 -2.03 -12.69 -2.79
CA ILE A 231 -3.16 -12.14 -3.54
C ILE A 231 -4.50 -12.74 -3.08
N PRO A 232 -4.61 -14.07 -2.84
CA PRO A 232 -5.87 -14.64 -2.37
C PRO A 232 -6.35 -14.10 -1.03
N ALA A 233 -5.53 -13.37 -0.27
CA ALA A 233 -5.96 -12.69 0.95
C ALA A 233 -6.91 -11.51 0.70
N PHE A 234 -6.91 -10.93 -0.51
CA PHE A 234 -7.75 -9.77 -0.81
C PHE A 234 -8.40 -9.75 -2.20
N ALA A 235 -8.05 -10.67 -3.10
CA ALA A 235 -8.68 -10.83 -4.42
C ALA A 235 -8.98 -12.29 -4.72
N ALA A 236 -9.88 -12.57 -5.68
CA ALA A 236 -10.27 -13.94 -6.02
C ALA A 236 -9.39 -14.58 -7.09
N LYS A 237 -8.78 -13.78 -7.97
CA LYS A 237 -7.98 -14.30 -9.07
C LYS A 237 -6.78 -13.43 -9.40
N PHE A 238 -5.71 -14.08 -9.85
CA PHE A 238 -4.53 -13.47 -10.44
C PHE A 238 -4.21 -14.14 -11.78
N ASP A 239 -4.05 -13.36 -12.84
CA ASP A 239 -3.79 -13.87 -14.19
C ASP A 239 -3.01 -12.84 -15.03
N SER A 240 -2.47 -13.24 -16.20
CA SER A 240 -2.05 -12.26 -17.21
C SER A 240 -3.27 -11.73 -17.93
N LEU A 241 -3.25 -10.46 -18.32
CA LEU A 241 -4.28 -9.88 -19.19
C LEU A 241 -4.49 -10.72 -20.45
N HIS A 242 -3.40 -11.13 -21.12
CA HIS A 242 -3.49 -11.91 -22.35
C HIS A 242 -4.20 -13.26 -22.16
N HIS A 243 -3.76 -14.05 -21.17
CA HIS A 243 -4.39 -15.34 -20.88
C HIS A 243 -5.84 -15.18 -20.44
N TYR A 244 -6.12 -14.21 -19.57
CA TYR A 244 -7.47 -13.94 -19.08
C TYR A 244 -8.43 -13.59 -20.23
N MET A 245 -7.99 -12.77 -21.18
CA MET A 245 -8.77 -12.36 -22.36
C MET A 245 -9.02 -13.47 -23.38
N ASN A 246 -8.21 -14.53 -23.37
CA ASN A 246 -8.41 -15.69 -24.26
C ASN A 246 -9.58 -16.58 -23.81
N ASN A 247 -10.09 -16.41 -22.59
CA ASN A 247 -11.28 -17.13 -22.11
C ASN A 247 -12.59 -16.64 -22.73
N PHE A 248 -12.57 -15.52 -23.45
CA PHE A 248 -13.76 -14.93 -24.07
C PHE A 248 -13.71 -15.10 -25.59
N SER A 249 -14.80 -15.55 -26.22
CA SER A 249 -14.89 -15.71 -27.67
C SER A 249 -14.95 -14.36 -28.41
N SER A 250 -15.60 -13.36 -27.82
CA SER A 250 -15.72 -12.00 -28.39
C SER A 250 -14.35 -11.35 -28.64
N HIS A 251 -14.27 -10.47 -29.63
CA HIS A 251 -13.09 -9.62 -29.88
C HIS A 251 -13.02 -8.41 -28.95
N VAL A 252 -14.13 -8.05 -28.31
CA VAL A 252 -14.24 -6.94 -27.37
C VAL A 252 -14.80 -7.47 -26.06
N VAL A 253 -14.15 -7.14 -24.95
CA VAL A 253 -14.58 -7.47 -23.60
C VAL A 253 -14.66 -6.18 -22.80
N CYS A 254 -15.81 -5.87 -22.24
CA CYS A 254 -16.04 -4.65 -21.49
C CYS A 254 -15.95 -4.89 -19.98
N PHE A 255 -15.56 -3.86 -19.26
CA PHE A 255 -15.33 -3.89 -17.82
C PHE A 255 -16.17 -2.79 -17.18
N ARG A 256 -16.88 -3.15 -16.12
CA ARG A 256 -17.51 -2.18 -15.23
C ARG A 256 -16.47 -1.27 -14.63
N THR A 257 -15.42 -1.83 -14.03
CA THR A 257 -14.32 -1.10 -13.38
C THR A 257 -12.97 -1.74 -13.66
N ILE A 258 -12.01 -0.93 -14.13
CA ILE A 258 -10.58 -1.23 -14.16
C ILE A 258 -9.86 -0.24 -13.25
N VAL A 259 -9.24 -0.72 -12.19
CA VAL A 259 -8.30 0.07 -11.38
C VAL A 259 -6.91 -0.07 -12.00
N ALA A 260 -6.24 1.04 -12.29
CA ALA A 260 -4.88 1.04 -12.79
C ALA A 260 -4.07 2.18 -12.16
N GLY A 261 -2.80 1.91 -11.92
CA GLY A 261 -1.92 2.83 -11.21
C GLY A 261 -1.22 2.17 -10.05
N GLY A 262 0.10 2.00 -10.16
CA GLY A 262 0.99 1.41 -9.15
C GLY A 262 1.21 2.29 -7.93
N GLY A 263 0.51 3.43 -7.84
CA GLY A 263 0.14 4.13 -6.62
C GLY A 263 1.13 4.09 -5.48
N ILE A 264 2.12 4.99 -5.55
CA ILE A 264 3.09 5.37 -4.51
C ILE A 264 3.87 4.18 -3.96
N PRO A 265 5.19 4.08 -4.20
CA PRO A 265 5.99 3.07 -3.55
C PRO A 265 5.76 3.17 -2.04
N VAL A 266 5.35 2.07 -1.41
CA VAL A 266 4.88 2.05 -0.02
C VAL A 266 5.92 2.66 0.94
N PHE A 267 7.19 2.60 0.55
CA PHE A 267 8.33 3.09 1.33
C PHE A 267 9.24 4.10 0.59
N SER A 268 8.82 4.76 -0.51
CA SER A 268 9.72 5.73 -1.20
C SER A 268 9.61 7.16 -0.68
N LEU A 269 10.79 7.74 -0.43
CA LEU A 269 11.17 9.15 -0.29
C LEU A 269 10.43 9.95 0.80
N GLU A 270 11.16 10.22 1.89
CA GLU A 270 10.81 11.00 3.10
C GLU A 270 10.12 12.37 2.87
N TYR A 271 10.02 12.85 1.63
CA TYR A 271 9.52 14.17 1.29
C TYR A 271 8.20 14.16 0.51
N GLU A 272 7.59 13.00 0.26
CA GLU A 272 6.33 12.92 -0.47
C GLU A 272 5.13 13.07 0.49
N PRO A 273 4.36 14.17 0.43
CA PRO A 273 3.22 14.42 1.34
C PRO A 273 2.11 13.36 1.21
N TYR A 274 2.17 12.52 0.17
CA TYR A 274 1.24 11.43 -0.09
C TYR A 274 1.49 10.17 0.75
N ILE A 275 2.49 10.15 1.65
CA ILE A 275 2.80 8.99 2.52
C ILE A 275 2.00 9.02 3.82
N ASN A 276 1.66 10.21 4.33
CA ASN A 276 0.95 10.38 5.60
C ASN A 276 -0.46 9.75 5.56
N GLY A 277 -0.84 9.05 6.63
CA GLY A 277 -2.19 8.48 6.78
C GLY A 277 -2.39 7.10 6.15
N LYS A 278 -1.32 6.45 5.67
CA LYS A 278 -1.37 5.08 5.14
C LYS A 278 -1.31 4.00 6.20
N GLU A 279 -1.00 4.34 7.44
CA GLU A 279 -0.73 3.41 8.55
C GLU A 279 -1.91 2.45 8.73
N ARG A 280 -3.14 3.00 8.71
CA ARG A 280 -4.35 2.18 8.80
C ARG A 280 -4.51 1.24 7.61
N LEU A 281 -4.24 1.72 6.40
CA LEU A 281 -4.36 0.90 5.20
C LEU A 281 -3.33 -0.24 5.17
N LEU A 282 -2.10 0.03 5.63
CA LEU A 282 -1.07 -0.99 5.79
C LEU A 282 -1.44 -2.01 6.87
N TYR A 283 -2.06 -1.54 7.96
CA TYR A 283 -2.60 -2.40 9.01
C TYR A 283 -3.70 -3.34 8.48
N ASP A 284 -4.63 -2.81 7.70
CA ASP A 284 -5.73 -3.60 7.13
C ASP A 284 -5.21 -4.61 6.09
N PHE A 285 -4.27 -4.20 5.24
CA PHE A 285 -3.58 -5.09 4.29
C PHE A 285 -2.87 -6.25 5.01
N ARG A 286 -2.04 -5.92 6.00
CA ARG A 286 -1.35 -6.88 6.86
C ARG A 286 -2.35 -7.84 7.51
N THR A 287 -3.43 -7.32 8.07
CA THR A 287 -4.45 -8.09 8.77
C THR A 287 -5.17 -9.07 7.83
N ALA A 288 -5.49 -8.64 6.60
CA ALA A 288 -6.09 -9.52 5.59
C ALA A 288 -5.18 -10.71 5.28
N ILE A 289 -3.88 -10.47 5.10
CA ILE A 289 -2.89 -11.52 4.84
C ILE A 289 -2.77 -12.48 6.03
N LEU A 290 -2.60 -11.95 7.25
CA LEU A 290 -2.48 -12.79 8.44
C LEU A 290 -3.71 -13.69 8.63
N ARG A 291 -4.93 -13.13 8.49
CA ARG A 291 -6.17 -13.90 8.60
C ARG A 291 -6.31 -14.96 7.51
N TYR A 292 -5.93 -14.65 6.27
CA TYR A 292 -5.93 -15.61 5.17
C TYR A 292 -5.02 -16.81 5.47
N HIS A 293 -3.89 -16.58 6.12
CA HIS A 293 -2.97 -17.63 6.57
C HIS A 293 -3.35 -18.25 7.91
N GLY A 294 -4.57 -18.05 8.43
CA GLY A 294 -5.05 -18.69 9.66
C GLY A 294 -4.45 -18.12 10.95
N VAL A 295 -3.82 -16.95 10.90
CA VAL A 295 -3.32 -16.27 12.09
C VAL A 295 -4.46 -15.52 12.78
N ASN A 296 -4.67 -15.82 14.06
CA ASN A 296 -5.62 -15.08 14.89
C ASN A 296 -4.99 -13.75 15.33
N VAL A 297 -5.31 -12.68 14.59
CA VAL A 297 -4.78 -11.33 14.83
C VAL A 297 -5.25 -10.67 16.13
N SER A 298 -6.21 -11.27 16.84
CA SER A 298 -6.68 -10.79 18.14
C SER A 298 -5.91 -11.41 19.30
N HIS A 299 -5.09 -12.44 19.05
CA HIS A 299 -4.35 -13.16 20.08
C HIS A 299 -2.87 -12.77 20.06
N LEU A 300 -2.52 -11.77 20.88
CA LEU A 300 -1.12 -11.37 21.05
C LEU A 300 -0.34 -12.43 21.85
N PRO A 301 0.97 -12.62 21.58
CA PRO A 301 1.81 -13.53 22.35
C PRO A 301 1.82 -13.16 23.84
N SER A 302 1.49 -14.13 24.70
CA SER A 302 1.50 -13.96 26.17
C SER A 302 2.83 -14.29 26.84
N ARG A 303 3.81 -14.77 26.06
CA ARG A 303 5.16 -15.13 26.53
C ARG A 303 6.20 -14.62 25.56
N HIS A 304 7.34 -14.20 26.11
CA HIS A 304 8.46 -13.77 25.28
C HIS A 304 9.02 -14.92 24.44
N ARG A 305 9.21 -14.62 23.17
CA ARG A 305 9.84 -15.49 22.18
C ARG A 305 10.75 -14.64 21.30
N ILE A 306 12.01 -15.05 21.23
CA ILE A 306 13.02 -14.43 20.38
C ILE A 306 13.20 -15.31 19.15
N ILE A 307 13.09 -14.70 17.97
CA ILE A 307 13.49 -15.34 16.72
C ILE A 307 14.78 -14.69 16.23
N LEU A 308 15.80 -15.51 15.99
CA LEU A 308 17.08 -15.11 15.40
C LEU A 308 17.19 -15.68 13.98
N VAL A 309 17.25 -14.80 12.97
CA VAL A 309 17.24 -15.23 11.57
C VAL A 309 18.64 -15.55 11.07
N ASN A 310 18.85 -16.82 10.74
CA ASN A 310 20.06 -17.34 10.13
C ASN A 310 20.03 -17.23 8.59
N LYS A 311 20.84 -16.33 8.04
CA LYS A 311 21.06 -16.19 6.58
C LYS A 311 22.30 -16.89 6.05
N THR A 312 23.13 -17.53 6.87
CA THR A 312 24.40 -18.15 6.41
C THR A 312 24.17 -19.26 5.39
N GLN A 313 23.02 -19.93 5.46
CA GLN A 313 22.63 -21.01 4.55
C GLN A 313 22.09 -20.52 3.20
N SER A 314 22.01 -19.20 2.97
CA SER A 314 21.59 -18.62 1.69
C SER A 314 22.81 -18.25 0.84
N LYS A 315 23.01 -18.96 -0.28
CA LYS A 315 24.17 -18.81 -1.18
C LYS A 315 24.48 -17.36 -1.63
N ARG A 316 23.48 -16.48 -1.69
CA ARG A 316 23.62 -15.04 -2.05
C ARG A 316 23.54 -14.09 -0.84
N ALA A 317 23.07 -14.55 0.31
CA ALA A 317 22.83 -13.71 1.48
C ALA A 317 23.82 -13.93 2.63
N SER A 318 24.79 -14.84 2.49
CA SER A 318 25.86 -15.03 3.46
C SER A 318 26.69 -13.76 3.71
N LEU A 319 26.80 -12.87 2.71
CA LEU A 319 27.44 -11.56 2.84
C LEU A 319 26.71 -10.60 3.79
N ARG A 320 25.40 -10.84 4.02
CA ARG A 320 24.54 -10.08 4.93
C ARG A 320 24.04 -10.98 6.06
N ALA A 321 24.78 -12.02 6.42
CA ALA A 321 24.44 -12.83 7.58
C ALA A 321 25.04 -12.22 8.86
N ILE A 322 24.46 -12.56 10.00
CA ILE A 322 25.07 -12.24 11.30
C ILE A 322 26.35 -13.07 11.41
N LYS A 323 27.51 -12.41 11.39
CA LYS A 323 28.81 -13.09 11.29
C LYS A 323 29.09 -13.97 12.52
N ASN A 324 28.77 -13.47 13.70
CA ASN A 324 28.94 -14.15 14.98
C ASN A 324 27.61 -14.73 15.51
N LEU A 325 26.78 -15.29 14.62
CA LEU A 325 25.45 -15.82 14.95
C LEU A 325 25.48 -16.76 16.18
N ALA A 326 26.45 -17.68 16.23
CA ALA A 326 26.59 -18.65 17.32
C ALA A 326 26.92 -17.98 18.67
N GLU A 327 27.72 -16.90 18.67
CA GLU A 327 28.04 -16.13 19.88
C GLU A 327 26.80 -15.37 20.37
N VAL A 328 26.04 -14.77 19.46
CA VAL A 328 24.78 -14.08 19.78
C VAL A 328 23.75 -15.08 20.34
N GLU A 329 23.60 -16.24 19.71
CA GLU A 329 22.74 -17.32 20.18
C GLU A 329 23.14 -17.79 21.58
N HIS A 330 24.44 -18.07 21.79
CA HIS A 330 24.96 -18.50 23.09
C HIS A 330 24.73 -17.44 24.17
N PHE A 331 24.99 -16.16 23.86
CA PHE A 331 24.78 -15.04 24.79
C PHE A 331 23.32 -14.88 25.19
N ILE A 332 22.38 -14.94 24.23
CA ILE A 332 20.95 -14.83 24.55
C ILE A 332 20.50 -16.01 25.39
N HIS A 333 20.91 -17.24 25.05
CA HIS A 333 20.57 -18.42 25.82
C HIS A 333 21.11 -18.41 27.25
N SER A 334 22.36 -17.95 27.45
CA SER A 334 22.97 -17.89 28.77
C SER A 334 22.39 -16.77 29.64
N THR A 335 22.09 -15.62 29.04
CA THR A 335 21.55 -14.45 29.74
C THR A 335 20.06 -14.63 30.08
N TYR A 336 19.29 -15.23 29.16
CA TYR A 336 17.83 -15.37 29.27
C TYR A 336 17.37 -16.83 29.14
N PRO A 337 17.77 -17.75 30.06
CA PRO A 337 17.57 -19.19 29.91
C PRO A 337 16.10 -19.64 29.92
N LYS A 338 15.19 -18.79 30.39
CA LYS A 338 13.73 -19.07 30.42
C LYS A 338 12.99 -18.59 29.17
N ILE A 339 13.63 -17.77 28.33
CA ILE A 339 13.02 -17.25 27.10
C ILE A 339 13.21 -18.27 25.98
N GLN A 340 12.14 -18.53 25.23
CA GLN A 340 12.24 -19.35 24.03
C GLN A 340 13.04 -18.59 22.96
N LEU A 341 14.19 -19.12 22.57
CA LEU A 341 15.00 -18.64 21.45
C LEU A 341 14.94 -19.67 20.32
N ASP A 342 14.55 -19.23 19.13
CA ASP A 342 14.57 -20.04 17.92
C ASP A 342 15.50 -19.44 16.87
N VAL A 343 16.48 -20.23 16.41
CA VAL A 343 17.34 -19.87 15.28
C VAL A 343 16.82 -20.51 14.01
N ILE A 344 16.41 -19.69 13.05
CA ILE A 344 15.65 -20.17 11.89
C ILE A 344 16.23 -19.72 10.57
N VAL A 345 15.97 -20.51 9.53
CA VAL A 345 16.33 -20.17 8.15
C VAL A 345 15.05 -19.93 7.36
N TRP A 346 14.69 -18.66 7.11
CA TRP A 346 13.36 -18.34 6.60
C TRP A 346 12.95 -19.02 5.29
N ASN A 347 13.90 -19.22 4.38
CA ASN A 347 13.61 -19.86 3.09
C ASN A 347 13.25 -21.35 3.21
N LYS A 348 13.36 -21.96 4.39
CA LYS A 348 12.89 -23.33 4.67
C LYS A 348 11.42 -23.40 5.06
N TYR A 349 10.81 -22.28 5.42
CA TYR A 349 9.42 -22.19 5.83
C TYR A 349 8.55 -21.85 4.63
N THR A 350 7.37 -22.46 4.54
CA THR A 350 6.31 -21.96 3.65
C THR A 350 5.85 -20.57 4.10
N PHE A 351 5.23 -19.79 3.22
CA PHE A 351 4.78 -18.44 3.57
C PHE A 351 3.79 -18.46 4.75
N THR A 352 2.83 -19.39 4.77
CA THR A 352 1.92 -19.60 5.91
C THR A 352 2.68 -19.85 7.20
N GLN A 353 3.68 -20.74 7.19
CA GLN A 353 4.49 -21.00 8.39
C GLN A 353 5.27 -19.74 8.81
N GLN A 354 5.84 -18.98 7.87
CA GLN A 354 6.51 -17.71 8.18
C GLN A 354 5.56 -16.74 8.90
N MET A 355 4.31 -16.61 8.44
CA MET A 355 3.31 -15.74 9.10
C MET A 355 3.01 -16.20 10.53
N HIS A 356 2.83 -17.51 10.75
CA HIS A 356 2.61 -18.05 12.09
C HIS A 356 3.82 -17.85 13.02
N GLU A 357 5.04 -18.08 12.53
CA GLU A 357 6.24 -17.90 13.32
C GLU A 357 6.45 -16.42 13.69
N LEU A 358 6.31 -15.52 12.72
CA LEU A 358 6.38 -14.07 12.95
C LEU A 358 5.35 -13.62 13.98
N TYR A 359 4.09 -14.06 13.86
CA TYR A 359 3.03 -13.60 14.74
C TYR A 359 3.16 -14.13 16.18
N LYS A 360 3.93 -15.19 16.40
CA LYS A 360 4.30 -15.69 17.75
C LYS A 360 5.53 -14.99 18.34
N THR A 361 6.17 -14.09 17.59
CA THR A 361 7.46 -13.48 17.95
C THR A 361 7.27 -12.19 18.73
N THR A 362 7.96 -12.04 19.86
CA THR A 362 8.00 -10.78 20.64
C THR A 362 9.27 -9.97 20.39
N ILE A 363 10.35 -10.63 19.97
CA ILE A 363 11.60 -9.98 19.53
C ILE A 363 12.11 -10.70 18.28
N LEU A 364 12.19 -9.98 17.16
CA LEU A 364 12.79 -10.48 15.92
C LEU A 364 14.20 -9.89 15.77
N ILE A 365 15.22 -10.73 15.77
CA ILE A 365 16.60 -10.34 15.44
C ILE A 365 16.89 -10.84 14.02
N THR A 366 17.11 -9.91 13.11
CA THR A 366 17.27 -10.26 11.70
C THR A 366 18.31 -9.40 11.00
N PRO A 367 19.14 -9.96 10.10
CA PRO A 367 19.98 -9.12 9.27
C PRO A 367 19.16 -8.32 8.24
N CYS A 368 19.69 -7.19 7.81
CA CYS A 368 19.09 -6.30 6.80
C CYS A 368 18.77 -6.98 5.44
N GLY A 369 17.90 -6.37 4.64
CA GLY A 369 17.55 -6.80 3.29
C GLY A 369 16.18 -7.46 3.20
N GLY A 370 15.96 -8.38 2.25
CA GLY A 370 14.61 -8.88 1.94
C GLY A 370 13.81 -9.50 3.10
N ILE A 371 14.45 -9.86 4.21
CA ILE A 371 13.77 -10.36 5.42
C ILE A 371 13.28 -9.23 6.33
N SER A 372 13.87 -8.04 6.32
CA SER A 372 13.29 -6.91 7.08
C SER A 372 11.92 -6.50 6.53
N THR A 373 11.61 -6.90 5.30
CA THR A 373 10.34 -6.60 4.64
C THR A 373 9.15 -7.34 5.23
N ILE A 374 9.36 -8.34 6.09
CA ILE A 374 8.28 -9.04 6.80
C ILE A 374 8.06 -8.50 8.23
N ILE A 375 8.84 -7.51 8.67
CA ILE A 375 8.65 -6.82 9.96
C ILE A 375 7.22 -6.31 10.15
N PRO A 376 6.54 -5.73 9.13
CA PRO A 376 5.17 -5.28 9.30
C PRO A 376 4.19 -6.38 9.72
N PHE A 377 4.51 -7.67 9.57
CA PHE A 377 3.65 -8.79 10.00
C PHE A 377 3.85 -9.20 11.46
N LEU A 378 4.81 -8.63 12.19
CA LEU A 378 4.98 -8.85 13.63
C LEU A 378 3.75 -8.36 14.41
N PRO A 379 3.41 -8.96 15.56
CA PRO A 379 2.29 -8.50 16.38
C PRO A 379 2.60 -7.13 17.00
N GLU A 380 1.55 -6.40 17.39
CA GLU A 380 1.70 -5.10 18.05
C GLU A 380 2.49 -5.24 19.35
N GLY A 381 3.36 -4.27 19.66
CA GLY A 381 4.24 -4.29 20.84
C GLY A 381 5.52 -5.14 20.69
N THR A 382 5.70 -5.82 19.56
CA THR A 382 6.94 -6.55 19.26
C THR A 382 8.07 -5.63 18.84
N HIS A 383 9.30 -6.04 19.18
CA HIS A 383 10.52 -5.35 18.78
C HIS A 383 11.21 -6.07 17.61
N ALA A 384 11.75 -5.30 16.67
CA ALA A 384 12.60 -5.82 15.60
C ALA A 384 13.99 -5.19 15.72
N ILE A 385 15.01 -6.03 15.91
CA ILE A 385 16.42 -5.64 15.90
C ILE A 385 17.00 -6.03 14.54
N VAL A 386 17.22 -5.01 13.71
CA VAL A 386 17.78 -5.22 12.37
C VAL A 386 19.29 -5.04 12.44
N THR A 387 20.04 -6.12 12.22
CA THR A 387 21.50 -6.08 12.19
C THR A 387 21.97 -5.68 10.80
N ASP A 388 22.68 -4.57 10.71
CA ASP A 388 23.30 -4.13 9.46
C ASP A 388 24.67 -4.82 9.25
N PHE A 389 25.18 -4.77 8.03
CA PHE A 389 26.43 -5.41 7.65
C PHE A 389 27.56 -4.39 7.58
N TYR A 390 28.71 -4.75 8.15
CA TYR A 390 29.93 -3.96 7.99
C TYR A 390 30.58 -4.31 6.64
N VAL A 391 30.62 -3.35 5.72
CA VAL A 391 31.36 -3.48 4.45
C VAL A 391 32.78 -2.95 4.67
N ASN A 392 33.80 -3.79 4.56
CA ASN A 392 35.18 -3.31 4.44
C ASN A 392 35.31 -2.45 3.16
N GLU A 393 35.94 -1.28 3.24
CA GLU A 393 36.15 -0.31 2.15
C GLU A 393 36.58 -0.95 0.80
N ARG A 394 37.34 -2.05 0.81
CA ARG A 394 37.75 -2.74 -0.43
C ARG A 394 36.62 -3.51 -1.13
N ALA A 395 35.63 -4.01 -0.39
CA ALA A 395 34.42 -4.63 -0.94
C ALA A 395 33.36 -3.59 -1.35
N TYR A 396 33.54 -2.35 -0.89
CA TYR A 396 32.67 -1.21 -1.17
C TYR A 396 32.55 -0.97 -2.68
N SER A 397 33.65 -1.02 -3.45
CA SER A 397 33.62 -0.82 -4.92
C SER A 397 32.75 -1.82 -5.69
N LYS A 398 32.47 -3.01 -5.13
CA LYS A 398 31.57 -4.02 -5.73
C LYS A 398 30.11 -3.88 -5.30
N ILE A 399 29.83 -3.21 -4.17
CA ILE A 399 28.50 -3.07 -3.56
C ILE A 399 27.94 -1.63 -3.73
N ALA A 400 28.81 -0.64 -3.91
CA ALA A 400 28.53 0.81 -3.90
C ALA A 400 27.80 1.38 -5.12
N ARG A 401 26.93 0.60 -5.78
CA ARG A 401 25.87 1.22 -6.59
C ARG A 401 24.64 1.62 -5.77
N TYR A 402 24.57 1.27 -4.48
CA TYR A 402 23.32 1.36 -3.70
C TYR A 402 23.41 1.78 -2.22
N ALA A 403 24.54 2.29 -1.70
CA ALA A 403 24.53 2.78 -0.31
C ALA A 403 25.59 3.86 -0.05
N VAL A 404 25.12 5.02 0.42
CA VAL A 404 25.88 5.92 1.30
C VAL A 404 25.09 5.89 2.60
N GLY A 405 25.64 5.24 3.62
CA GLY A 405 25.09 5.23 4.97
C GLY A 405 26.25 5.32 5.93
N GLU A 406 26.25 6.35 6.76
CA GLU A 406 27.17 6.46 7.89
C GLU A 406 26.79 5.45 8.98
N SER A 407 27.81 4.90 9.62
CA SER A 407 27.73 3.92 10.69
C SER A 407 26.74 4.31 11.79
N ALA A 408 25.73 3.46 12.04
CA ALA A 408 25.00 3.46 13.31
C ALA A 408 25.64 2.42 14.24
N ALA A 409 26.36 2.89 15.27
CA ALA A 409 26.66 2.05 16.42
C ALA A 409 25.34 1.80 17.17
N MET A 410 25.03 0.55 17.51
CA MET A 410 23.93 0.28 18.44
C MET A 410 24.34 0.82 19.81
N ASP A 411 23.59 1.81 20.28
CA ASP A 411 23.77 2.41 21.60
C ASP A 411 23.55 1.34 22.69
N PRO A 412 24.49 1.12 23.61
CA PRO A 412 24.34 0.20 24.75
C PRO A 412 23.08 0.44 25.59
N SER A 413 22.57 1.69 25.63
CA SER A 413 21.34 2.05 26.34
C SER A 413 20.08 1.36 25.78
N PHE A 414 20.13 0.82 24.55
CA PHE A 414 19.02 0.07 23.97
C PHE A 414 18.70 -1.21 24.76
N PHE A 415 19.69 -1.83 25.41
CA PHE A 415 19.48 -3.01 26.26
C PHE A 415 19.08 -2.65 27.70
N GLU A 416 19.35 -1.43 28.14
CA GLU A 416 18.96 -0.95 29.48
C GLU A 416 17.44 -0.75 29.60
N LEU A 417 16.74 -0.53 28.49
CA LEU A 417 15.26 -0.50 28.43
C LEU A 417 14.59 -1.85 28.74
N PHE A 418 15.34 -2.95 28.80
CA PHE A 418 14.83 -4.31 29.04
C PHE A 418 15.33 -4.93 30.35
N SER A 419 16.02 -4.18 31.20
CA SER A 419 16.23 -4.60 32.60
C SER A 419 15.00 -4.24 33.44
N PRO A 420 14.52 -5.16 34.32
CA PRO A 420 13.30 -4.98 35.09
C PRO A 420 13.34 -3.81 36.08
#